data_AF-A0A0R0D955-F1
#
_entry.id   AF-A0A0R0D955-F1
#
_cell.length_a   1.000
_cell.length_b   1.000
_cell.length_c   1.000
_cell.angle_alpha   90.00
_cell.angle_beta   90.00
_cell.angle_gamma   90.00
#
_symmetry.space_group_name_H-M   'P 1'
#
loop_
_entity.id
_entity.type
_entity.pdbx_description
1 polymer ?
#
loop_
_entity_poly.entity_id
_entity_poly.type
_entity_poly.pdbx_seq_one_letter_code
_entity_poly.pdbx_strand_id
1 'polypeptide(L)' 'MSVVMEEGIKRWTARRKSALVLEIIQGKSTVAAASRQYDLTPAEIESWV' A
#
# COMPACT_ATOMS: atom_id res chain seq x y z
N MET A 1 -23.79 -11.24 6.84
CA MET A 1 -22.54 -11.78 6.24
C MET A 1 -21.83 -10.64 5.56
N SER A 2 -20.53 -10.56 5.81
CA SER A 2 -19.63 -9.45 5.55
C SER A 2 -19.58 -9.06 4.08
N VAL A 3 -19.76 -7.76 3.80
CA VAL A 3 -19.58 -7.16 2.48
C VAL A 3 -18.08 -7.08 2.21
N VAL A 4 -17.45 -8.19 1.86
CA VAL A 4 -16.05 -8.19 1.43
C VAL A 4 -16.06 -7.94 -0.08
N MET A 5 -15.92 -6.68 -0.44
CA MET A 5 -15.74 -6.19 -1.81
C MET A 5 -14.57 -6.95 -2.46
N GLU A 6 -14.89 -7.92 -3.31
CA GLU A 6 -13.93 -8.91 -3.85
C GLU A 6 -13.48 -8.61 -5.28
N GLU A 7 -13.81 -7.45 -5.86
CA GLU A 7 -13.79 -7.31 -7.33
C GLU A 7 -12.69 -6.40 -7.92
N GLY A 8 -11.58 -6.11 -7.22
CA GLY A 8 -10.53 -5.31 -7.87
C GLY A 8 -9.14 -5.22 -7.25
N ILE A 9 -8.79 -6.03 -6.25
CA ILE A 9 -7.57 -5.80 -5.47
C ILE A 9 -6.55 -6.91 -5.71
N LYS A 10 -5.44 -6.58 -6.41
CA LYS A 10 -4.15 -7.27 -6.22
C LYS A 10 -3.79 -7.16 -4.73
N ARG A 11 -4.19 -8.15 -3.94
CA ARG A 11 -4.31 -8.08 -2.47
C ARG A 11 -2.95 -7.87 -1.78
N TRP A 12 -2.67 -6.63 -1.39
CA TRP A 12 -1.67 -6.36 -0.36
C TRP A 12 -2.15 -6.90 0.98
N THR A 13 -1.42 -7.87 1.54
CA THR A 13 -1.70 -8.38 2.90
C THR A 13 -1.48 -7.27 3.91
N ALA A 14 -2.29 -7.23 4.97
CA ALA A 14 -2.22 -6.20 6.01
C ALA A 14 -0.79 -6.00 6.54
N ARG A 15 -0.06 -7.11 6.74
CA ARG A 15 1.34 -7.12 7.18
C ARG A 15 2.27 -6.38 6.21
N ARG A 16 2.08 -6.57 4.90
CA ARG A 16 2.93 -5.95 3.87
C ARG A 16 2.62 -4.46 3.78
N LYS A 17 1.34 -4.05 3.87
CA LYS A 17 0.94 -2.63 3.86
C LYS A 17 1.59 -1.88 5.01
N SER A 18 1.48 -2.40 6.24
CA SER A 18 2.05 -1.75 7.42
C SER A 18 3.57 -1.64 7.34
N ALA A 19 4.27 -2.66 6.83
CA ALA A 19 5.70 -2.59 6.62
C ALA A 19 6.08 -1.45 5.64
N LEU A 20 5.36 -1.35 4.51
CA LEU A 20 5.61 -0.31 3.52
C LEU A 20 5.36 1.10 4.08
N VAL A 21 4.22 1.29 4.76
CA VAL A 21 3.86 2.58 5.37
C VAL A 21 4.88 2.99 6.44
N LEU A 22 5.33 2.04 7.27
CA LEU A 22 6.37 2.32 8.28
C LEU A 22 7.70 2.72 7.63
N GLU A 23 8.11 2.11 6.52
CA GLU A 23 9.31 2.52 5.80
C GLU A 23 9.18 3.91 5.17
N ILE A 24 7.98 4.27 4.72
CA ILE A 24 7.70 5.61 4.17
C ILE A 24 7.73 6.67 5.28
N ILE A 25 7.08 6.43 6.42
CA ILE A 25 7.07 7.34 7.57
C ILE A 25 8.47 7.48 8.18
N GLN A 26 9.26 6.40 8.21
CA GLN A 26 10.66 6.43 8.66
C GLN A 26 11.61 7.08 7.64
N GLY A 27 11.14 7.46 6.45
CA GLY A 27 11.96 8.07 5.39
C GLY A 27 12.93 7.11 4.70
N LYS A 28 12.76 5.79 4.88
CA LYS A 28 13.56 4.75 4.22
C LYS A 28 13.11 4.51 2.78
N SER A 29 11.82 4.67 2.52
CA SER A 29 11.23 4.64 1.19
C SER A 29 10.37 5.89 0.98
N THR A 30 10.04 6.20 -0.26
CA THR A 30 9.15 7.32 -0.59
C THR A 30 7.93 6.78 -1.32
N VAL A 31 6.81 7.51 -1.26
CA VAL A 31 5.57 7.13 -1.97
C VAL A 31 5.84 6.87 -3.45
N ALA A 32 6.68 7.70 -4.10
CA ALA A 32 7.05 7.53 -5.50
C ALA A 32 7.93 6.29 -5.77
N ALA A 33 8.88 5.98 -4.87
CA ALA A 33 9.72 4.80 -5.00
C ALA A 33 8.90 3.51 -4.78
N ALA A 34 8.06 3.49 -3.74
CA ALA A 34 7.14 2.41 -3.43
C ALA A 34 6.14 2.17 -4.58
N SER A 35 5.58 3.25 -5.13
CA SER A 35 4.67 3.21 -6.28
C SER A 35 5.29 2.47 -7.47
N ARG A 36 6.53 2.83 -7.85
CA ARG A 36 7.25 2.20 -8.95
C ARG A 36 7.66 0.76 -8.66
N GLN A 37 8.09 0.48 -7.43
CA GLN A 37 8.59 -0.84 -7.04
C GLN A 37 7.50 -1.89 -6.96
N TYR A 38 6.29 -1.47 -6.56
CA TYR A 38 5.17 -2.37 -6.32
C TYR A 38 4.03 -2.22 -7.32
N ASP A 39 4.24 -1.40 -8.36
CA ASP A 39 3.24 -1.08 -9.38
C ASP A 39 1.92 -0.59 -8.75
N LEU A 40 2.06 0.21 -7.69
CA LEU A 40 0.96 0.80 -6.95
C LEU A 40 0.78 2.24 -7.38
N THR A 41 -0.46 2.73 -7.38
CA THR A 41 -0.67 4.15 -7.59
C THR A 41 -0.24 4.93 -6.34
N PRO A 42 0.33 6.15 -6.50
CA PRO A 42 0.62 7.02 -5.36
C PRO A 42 -0.61 7.24 -4.47
N ALA A 43 -1.78 7.42 -5.09
CA ALA A 43 -3.06 7.59 -4.39
C ALA A 43 -3.44 6.39 -3.50
N GLU A 44 -3.17 5.14 -3.92
CA GLU A 44 -3.39 3.96 -3.08
C GLU A 44 -2.44 3.93 -1.88
N ILE A 45 -1.18 4.34 -2.06
CA ILE A 45 -0.20 4.38 -0.97
C ILE A 45 -0.52 5.52 -0.01
N GLU A 46 -0.91 6.69 -0.52
CA GLU A 46 -1.39 7.83 0.28
C GLU A 46 -2.65 7.48 1.07
N SER A 47 -3.50 6.59 0.57
CA SER A 47 -4.64 6.06 1.33
C SER A 47 -4.24 5.17 2.51
N TRP A 48 -2.98 4.71 2.60
CA TRP A 48 -2.50 3.84 3.68
C TRP A 48 -1.59 4.55 4.69
N VAL A 49 -0.92 5.64 4.28
CA VAL A 49 -0.16 6.54 5.17
C VAL A 49 -1.13 7.30 6.07
#